data_AF-A0A965AAM2-F1
#
_entry.id   AF-A0A965AAM2-F1
#
_cell.length_a   1.000
_cell.length_b   1.000
_cell.length_c   1.000
_cell.angle_alpha   90.00
_cell.angle_beta   90.00
_cell.angle_gamma   90.00
#
_symmetry.space_group_name_H-M   'P 1'
#
loop_
_entity.id
_entity.type
_entity.pdbx_description
1 polymer ?
#
loop_
_entity_poly.entity_id
_entity_poly.type
_entity_poly.pdbx_seq_one_letter_code
_entity_poly.pdbx_strand_id
1 'polypeptide(L)' 'EKFRFDFYVWERIVFESNHYATSGSVAVNFPKIKLSKRLFMQNTISYQGYLTTYKPAWAMRKGLLVSIAFPITLSE' A
#
# COMPACT_ATOMS: atom_id res chain seq x y z
N GLU A 1 4.44 20.02 1.18
CA GLU A 1 4.99 18.65 1.11
C GLU A 1 5.22 18.26 -0.35
N LYS A 2 6.17 17.38 -0.64
CA LYS A 2 6.54 16.97 -2.01
C LYS A 2 5.94 15.60 -2.35
N PHE A 3 5.94 15.25 -3.63
CA PHE A 3 5.67 13.88 -4.07
C PHE A 3 6.67 12.90 -3.44
N ARG A 4 6.19 11.70 -3.11
CA ARG A 4 7.01 10.62 -2.55
C ARG A 4 6.76 9.31 -3.28
N PHE A 5 7.84 8.63 -3.67
CA PHE A 5 7.80 7.28 -4.20
C PHE A 5 8.13 6.30 -3.07
N ASP A 6 7.22 5.37 -2.81
CA ASP A 6 7.42 4.31 -1.82
C ASP A 6 7.45 2.95 -2.51
N PHE A 7 8.34 2.09 -2.04
CA PHE A 7 8.42 0.70 -2.45
C PHE A 7 8.06 -0.17 -1.26
N TYR A 8 7.07 -1.04 -1.46
CA TYR A 8 6.62 -1.96 -0.43
C TYR A 8 6.90 -3.39 -0.88
N VAL A 9 7.35 -4.20 0.07
CA VAL A 9 7.49 -5.65 -0.09
C VAL A 9 6.78 -6.29 1.08
N TRP A 10 5.91 -7.25 0.79
CA TRP A 10 5.18 -8.02 1.78
C TRP A 10 5.47 -9.50 1.59
N GLU A 11 5.79 -10.15 2.70
CA GLU A 11 5.95 -11.60 2.77
C GLU A 11 4.80 -12.20 3.58
N ARG A 12 4.13 -13.20 3.02
CA ARG A 12 3.10 -13.98 3.71
C ARG A 12 3.57 -15.43 3.82
N ILE A 13 3.71 -15.90 5.05
CA ILE A 13 4.05 -17.29 5.36
C ILE A 13 2.79 -17.95 5.93
N VAL A 14 2.38 -19.07 5.35
CA VAL A 14 1.28 -19.92 5.84
C VAL A 14 1.88 -21.23 6.34
N PHE A 15 1.85 -21.42 7.66
CA PHE A 15 2.56 -22.52 8.32
C PHE A 15 1.87 -23.88 8.10
N GLU A 16 0.53 -23.91 8.04
CA GLU A 16 -0.26 -25.14 7.91
C GLU A 16 -0.05 -25.84 6.57
N SER A 17 0.15 -25.05 5.50
CA SER A 17 0.32 -25.54 4.14
C SER A 17 1.75 -25.39 3.62
N ASN A 18 2.69 -24.93 4.47
CA ASN A 18 4.07 -24.58 4.13
C ASN A 18 4.19 -23.77 2.82
N HIS A 19 3.32 -22.77 2.66
CA HIS A 19 3.29 -21.94 1.47
C HIS A 19 3.77 -20.53 1.78
N TYR A 20 4.57 -19.96 0.88
CA TYR A 20 5.09 -18.59 0.96
C TYR A 20 4.59 -17.77 -0.22
N ALA A 21 4.17 -16.54 0.06
CA ALA A 21 3.81 -15.58 -0.97
C ALA A 21 4.51 -14.25 -0.75
N THR A 22 5.35 -13.86 -1.70
CA THR A 22 5.97 -12.53 -1.74
C THR A 22 5.18 -11.66 -2.70
N SER A 23 4.88 -10.43 -2.29
CA SER A 23 4.25 -9.41 -3.12
C SER A 23 4.97 -8.08 -2.97
N GLY A 24 4.84 -7.23 -3.97
CA GLY A 24 5.43 -5.91 -3.97
C GLY A 24 4.49 -4.87 -4.54
N SER A 25 4.72 -3.61 -4.18
CA SER A 25 4.01 -2.46 -4.74
C SER A 25 4.92 -1.26 -4.88
N VAL A 26 4.73 -0.53 -5.98
CA VAL A 26 5.29 0.81 -6.17
C VAL A 26 4.15 1.79 -5.97
N ALA A 27 4.33 2.75 -5.08
CA ALA A 27 3.32 3.75 -4.76
C ALA A 27 3.86 5.17 -4.97
N VAL A 28 3.00 6.02 -5.51
CA VAL A 28 3.20 7.47 -5.65
C VAL A 28 2.25 8.17 -4.71
N ASN A 29 2.80 8.81 -3.68
CA ASN A 29 2.04 9.61 -2.74
C ASN A 29 2.07 11.07 -3.19
N PHE A 30 0.87 11.64 -3.32
CA PHE A 30 0.68 13.03 -3.65
C PHE A 30 0.89 13.90 -2.39
N PRO A 31 1.23 15.19 -2.55
CA PRO A 31 1.31 16.12 -1.43
C PRO A 31 0.03 16.10 -0.59
N LYS A 32 0.15 16.10 0.75
CA LYS A 32 -1.03 16.19 1.61
C LYS A 32 -1.75 17.52 1.39
N ILE A 33 -3.07 17.43 1.36
CA ILE A 33 -3.97 18.57 1.30
C ILE A 33 -4.50 18.80 2.71
N LYS A 34 -4.29 20.00 3.25
CA LYS A 34 -4.84 20.41 4.54
C LYS A 34 -6.31 20.78 4.38
N LEU A 35 -7.20 20.02 5.02
CA LEU A 35 -8.64 20.29 5.01
C LEU A 35 -9.06 21.16 6.20
N SER A 36 -8.44 20.95 7.37
CA SER A 36 -8.67 21.75 8.57
C SER A 36 -7.41 21.81 9.45
N LYS A 37 -7.48 22.45 10.63
CA LYS A 37 -6.33 22.53 11.56
C LYS A 37 -5.75 21.16 11.92
N ARG A 38 -6.58 20.12 11.98
CA ARG A 38 -6.19 18.75 12.40
C ARG A 38 -6.50 17.67 11.36
N LEU A 39 -7.11 18.03 10.22
CA LEU A 39 -7.52 17.09 9.19
C LEU A 39 -6.69 17.30 7.92
N PHE A 40 -6.06 16.22 7.48
CA PHE A 40 -5.29 16.16 6.25
C PHE A 40 -5.82 15.03 5.38
N MET A 41 -5.63 15.17 4.08
CA MET A 41 -5.96 14.16 3.09
C MET A 41 -4.72 13.86 2.25
N GLN A 42 -4.45 12.59 1.97
CA GLN A 42 -3.37 12.13 1.11
C GLN A 42 -3.93 11.20 0.04
N ASN A 43 -3.64 11.49 -1.22
CA ASN A 43 -3.97 10.60 -2.33
C ASN A 43 -2.74 9.76 -2.66
N THR A 44 -2.96 8.48 -2.95
CA THR A 44 -1.89 7.56 -3.35
C THR A 44 -2.34 6.74 -4.55
N ILE A 45 -1.47 6.62 -5.55
CA ILE A 45 -1.64 5.69 -6.67
C ILE A 45 -0.58 4.63 -6.53
N SER A 46 -0.95 3.35 -6.56
CA SER A 46 0.01 2.26 -6.42
C SER A 46 -0.26 1.13 -7.38
N TYR A 47 0.79 0.48 -7.87
CA TYR A 47 0.69 -0.72 -8.67
C TYR A 47 1.29 -1.90 -7.91
N GLN A 48 0.45 -2.89 -7.58
CA GLN A 48 0.86 -4.06 -6.80
C GLN A 48 0.86 -5.34 -7.63
N GLY A 49 1.68 -6.31 -7.23
CA GLY A 49 1.64 -7.67 -7.76
C GLY A 49 2.38 -8.68 -6.90
N TYR A 50 2.13 -9.97 -7.17
CA TYR A 50 2.87 -11.07 -6.56
C TYR A 50 4.17 -11.35 -7.31
N LEU A 51 5.25 -11.56 -6.55
CA LEU A 51 6.56 -11.97 -7.04
C LEU A 51 6.72 -13.51 -7.05
N THR A 52 5.95 -14.22 -6.22
CA THR A 52 5.92 -15.69 -6.13
C THR A 52 4.80 -16.31 -6.97
N THR A 53 4.94 -17.60 -7.27
CA THR A 53 3.91 -18.39 -7.95
C THR A 53 2.72 -18.71 -7.06
N TYR A 54 2.98 -19.04 -5.80
CA TYR A 54 1.93 -19.23 -4.80
C TYR A 54 1.28 -17.90 -4.45
N LYS A 55 -0.05 -17.87 -4.56
CA LYS A 55 -0.90 -16.71 -4.31
C LYS A 55 -2.26 -17.15 -3.78
N PRO A 56 -2.82 -16.47 -2.78
CA PRO A 56 -4.17 -16.75 -2.31
C PRO A 56 -5.19 -16.53 -3.44
N ALA A 57 -6.24 -17.35 -3.50
CA ALA A 57 -7.28 -17.23 -4.53
C ALA A 57 -8.03 -15.88 -4.49
N TRP A 58 -8.15 -15.29 -3.30
CA TRP A 58 -8.82 -14.01 -3.07
C TRP A 58 -7.92 -12.79 -3.36
N ALA A 59 -6.64 -12.99 -3.64
CA ALA A 59 -5.71 -11.88 -3.76
C ALA A 59 -5.64 -11.30 -5.18
N MET A 60 -5.59 -9.97 -5.27
CA MET A 60 -5.41 -9.26 -6.54
C MET A 60 -4.01 -9.54 -7.10
N ARG A 61 -3.95 -10.22 -8.26
CA ARG A 61 -2.71 -10.75 -8.84
C ARG A 61 -1.76 -9.66 -9.35
N LYS A 62 -2.35 -8.68 -10.02
CA LYS A 62 -1.72 -7.46 -10.54
C LYS A 62 -2.82 -6.41 -10.59
N GLY A 63 -2.58 -5.22 -10.07
CA GLY A 63 -3.60 -4.18 -10.13
C GLY A 63 -3.09 -2.81 -9.75
N LEU A 64 -3.74 -1.82 -10.36
CA LEU A 64 -3.64 -0.43 -10.00
C LEU A 64 -4.63 -0.14 -8.86
N LEU A 65 -4.14 0.43 -7.77
CA LEU A 65 -4.95 0.91 -6.66
C LEU A 65 -4.84 2.42 -6.61
N VAL A 66 -5.97 3.06 -6.38
CA VAL A 66 -6.06 4.48 -6.07
C VAL A 66 -6.70 4.57 -4.70
N SER A 67 -6.03 5.23 -3.75
CA SER A 67 -6.50 5.35 -2.39
C SER A 67 -6.48 6.80 -1.93
N ILE A 68 -7.43 7.11 -1.04
CA ILE A 68 -7.52 8.38 -0.33
C ILE A 68 -7.42 8.04 1.15
N ALA A 69 -6.39 8.56 1.81
CA ALA A 69 -6.12 8.35 3.22
C ALA A 69 -6.28 9.66 3.99
N PHE A 70 -6.80 9.57 5.21
CA PHE A 70 -6.89 10.67 6.16
C PHE A 70 -5.91 10.39 7.31
N PRO A 71 -4.62 10.77 7.18
CA PRO A 71 -3.64 10.49 8.21
C PRO A 71 -4.04 11.20 9.50
N ILE A 72 -4.21 10.42 10.57
CA ILE A 72 -4.44 10.91 11.93
C ILE A 72 -3.08 11.00 12.60
N THR A 73 -2.64 12.21 12.93
CA THR A 73 -1.45 12.39 13.77
C THR A 73 -1.86 12.14 15.22
N LEU A 74 -1.49 10.98 15.76
CA LEU A 74 -1.68 10.64 17.17
C LEU A 74 -0.53 11.29 17.98
N SER A 75 -0.70 12.57 18.30
CA SER A 75 0.15 13.45 19.12
C SER A 75 0.95 14.54 18.38
N GLU A 76 1.00 15.71 19.01
CA GLU A 76 2.04 16.74 18.84
C GLU A 76 3.24 16.39 19.74
#